data_AF-A0A962TTQ7-F1
#
_entry.id   AF-A0A962TTQ7-F1
#
_cell.length_a   1.000
_cell.length_b   1.000
_cell.length_c   1.000
_cell.angle_alpha   90.00
_cell.angle_beta   90.00
_cell.angle_gamma   90.00
#
_symmetry.space_group_name_H-M   'P 1'
#
loop_
_entity.id
_entity.type
_entity.pdbx_description
1 polymer ?
#
loop_
_entity_poly.entity_id
_entity_poly.type
_entity_poly.pdbx_seq_one_letter_code
_entity_poly.pdbx_strand_id
1 'polypeptide(L)'
;MTFKTKRVPIYMAVLTYLPLLLIGGGLLLAMHAPTPLGAIGLFAAWLYLLPPLLGRLVLLRGVPVCAAAAPTDAAFRRWWLLTQLQMPFNRVAVLEELLRLVPGLYSLWLNLWGARVSLMTFWSRDVLISERYLLTIEPGVTVAGQVGLIAHLVAPDESGELRLQLAPVVIEAGAMLGIRSGLGPGCRVFAGELLPAGRLLPPHTGWRDGRKVRLPSVEPE
;
A
#
# COMPACT_ATOMS: atom_id res chain seq x y z
N MET A 1 27.10 -20.17 0.21
CA MET A 1 25.70 -20.41 0.59
C MET A 1 24.90 -20.49 -0.70
N THR A 2 24.49 -21.68 -1.13
CA THR A 2 23.88 -21.89 -2.45
C THR A 2 22.37 -21.76 -2.31
N PHE A 3 21.80 -20.66 -2.80
CA PHE A 3 20.34 -20.49 -2.82
C PHE A 3 19.74 -21.57 -3.72
N LYS A 4 19.05 -22.56 -3.14
CA LYS A 4 18.19 -23.46 -3.93
C LYS A 4 17.04 -22.62 -4.46
N THR A 5 17.13 -22.22 -5.72
CA THR A 5 16.05 -21.49 -6.42
C THR A 5 14.84 -22.40 -6.58
N LYS A 6 13.95 -22.40 -5.58
CA LYS A 6 12.61 -22.96 -5.76
C LYS A 6 11.93 -22.18 -6.89
N ARG A 7 11.23 -22.90 -7.77
CA ARG A 7 10.54 -22.32 -8.93
C ARG A 7 9.53 -21.27 -8.46
N VAL A 8 9.61 -20.07 -9.01
CA VAL A 8 8.57 -19.04 -8.83
C VAL A 8 7.26 -19.61 -9.36
N PRO A 9 6.16 -19.60 -8.58
CA PRO A 9 4.88 -20.07 -9.06
C PRO A 9 4.42 -19.33 -10.32
N ILE A 10 3.90 -20.07 -11.31
CA ILE A 10 3.49 -19.50 -12.61
C ILE A 10 2.44 -18.39 -12.47
N TYR A 11 1.56 -18.48 -11.45
CA TYR A 11 0.54 -17.46 -11.20
C TYR A 11 1.16 -16.09 -10.94
N MET A 12 2.36 -16.03 -10.33
CA MET A 12 2.99 -14.74 -10.04
C MET A 12 3.37 -14.03 -11.34
N ALA A 13 3.94 -14.78 -12.29
CA ALA A 13 4.30 -14.27 -13.60
C ALA A 13 3.07 -13.84 -14.40
N VAL A 14 2.00 -14.65 -14.39
CA VAL A 14 0.73 -14.32 -15.06
C VAL A 14 0.12 -13.03 -14.49
N LEU A 15 0.07 -12.87 -13.17
CA LEU A 15 -0.51 -11.69 -12.54
C LEU A 15 0.30 -10.41 -12.80
N THR A 16 1.59 -10.49 -13.15
CA THR A 16 2.39 -9.32 -13.55
C THR A 16 1.86 -8.64 -14.82
N TYR A 17 1.06 -9.33 -15.65
CA TYR A 17 0.42 -8.74 -16.82
C TYR A 17 -0.89 -8.01 -16.49
N LEU A 18 -1.42 -8.17 -15.28
CA LEU A 18 -2.67 -7.52 -14.85
C LEU A 18 -2.67 -5.98 -15.00
N PRO A 19 -1.59 -5.24 -14.68
CA PRO A 19 -1.55 -3.79 -14.85
C PRO A 19 -1.71 -3.38 -16.32
N LEU A 20 -1.11 -4.15 -17.24
CA LEU A 20 -1.25 -3.92 -18.68
C LEU A 20 -2.67 -4.19 -19.15
N LEU A 21 -3.30 -5.26 -18.66
CA LEU A 21 -4.70 -5.57 -18.96
C LEU A 21 -5.65 -4.49 -18.44
N LEU A 22 -5.40 -3.96 -17.25
CA LEU A 22 -6.17 -2.84 -16.70
C LEU A 22 -6.05 -1.59 -17.57
N ILE A 23 -4.83 -1.19 -17.92
CA ILE A 23 -4.62 0.01 -18.76
C ILE A 23 -5.21 -0.21 -20.16
N GLY A 24 -4.90 -1.34 -20.80
CA GLY A 24 -5.40 -1.67 -22.14
C GLY A 24 -6.93 -1.77 -22.19
N GLY A 25 -7.55 -2.42 -21.20
CA GLY A 25 -9.01 -2.48 -21.09
C GLY A 25 -9.65 -1.11 -20.94
N GLY A 26 -9.05 -0.23 -20.15
CA GLY A 26 -9.52 1.15 -20.02
C GLY A 26 -9.44 1.93 -21.33
N LEU A 27 -8.34 1.79 -22.07
CA LEU A 27 -8.15 2.44 -23.37
C LEU A 27 -9.18 1.95 -24.40
N LEU A 28 -9.41 0.63 -24.47
CA LEU A 28 -10.42 0.05 -25.36
C LEU A 28 -11.82 0.59 -25.04
N LEU A 29 -12.18 0.69 -23.76
CA LEU A 29 -13.45 1.28 -23.35
C LEU A 29 -13.55 2.76 -23.76
N ALA A 30 -12.49 3.52 -23.57
CA ALA A 30 -12.43 4.94 -23.92
C ALA A 30 -12.63 5.18 -25.43
N MET A 31 -12.17 4.27 -26.29
CA MET A 31 -12.37 4.35 -27.75
C MET A 31 -13.85 4.25 -28.18
N HIS A 32 -14.72 3.73 -27.32
CA HIS A 32 -16.15 3.64 -27.58
C HIS A 32 -16.94 4.85 -27.06
N ALA A 33 -16.28 5.83 -26.44
CA ALA A 33 -16.96 7.03 -25.98
C ALA A 33 -17.31 7.97 -27.15
N PRO A 34 -18.50 8.61 -27.14
CA PRO A 34 -18.96 9.45 -28.25
C PRO A 34 -18.21 10.78 -28.38
N THR A 35 -17.48 11.20 -27.34
CA THR A 35 -16.72 12.45 -27.33
C THR A 35 -15.34 12.24 -26.68
N PRO A 36 -14.32 13.05 -27.04
CA PRO A 36 -13.01 12.98 -26.40
C PRO A 36 -13.06 13.18 -24.88
N LEU A 37 -13.91 14.10 -24.40
CA LEU A 37 -14.09 14.33 -22.96
C LEU A 37 -14.70 13.09 -22.28
N GLY A 38 -15.68 12.46 -22.91
CA GLY A 38 -16.25 11.20 -22.45
C GLY A 38 -15.22 10.07 -22.40
N ALA A 39 -14.32 9.99 -23.39
CA ALA A 39 -13.24 9.02 -23.43
C ALA A 39 -12.28 9.20 -22.24
N ILE A 40 -11.85 10.44 -21.97
CA ILE A 40 -10.99 10.78 -20.83
C ILE A 40 -11.69 10.42 -19.51
N GLY A 41 -12.96 10.82 -19.36
CA GLY A 41 -13.75 10.54 -18.16
C GLY A 41 -13.92 9.04 -17.91
N LEU A 42 -14.22 8.27 -18.95
CA LEU A 42 -14.38 6.81 -18.86
C LEU A 42 -13.06 6.11 -18.54
N PHE A 43 -11.96 6.51 -19.18
CA PHE A 43 -10.63 5.98 -18.87
C PHE A 43 -10.23 6.28 -17.42
N ALA A 44 -10.44 7.52 -16.97
CA ALA A 44 -10.15 7.91 -15.60
C ALA A 44 -11.03 7.13 -14.60
N ALA A 45 -12.34 7.04 -14.83
CA ALA A 45 -13.23 6.26 -13.98
C ALA A 45 -12.81 4.78 -13.91
N TRP A 46 -12.48 4.17 -15.05
CA TRP A 46 -11.95 2.81 -15.11
C TRP A 46 -10.69 2.66 -14.27
N LEU A 47 -9.71 3.55 -14.47
CA LEU A 47 -8.42 3.46 -13.80
C LEU A 47 -8.55 3.69 -12.29
N TYR A 48 -9.28 4.72 -11.85
CA TYR A 48 -9.37 5.12 -10.44
C TYR A 48 -10.39 4.34 -9.63
N LEU A 49 -11.41 3.72 -10.24
CA LEU A 49 -12.46 3.00 -9.51
C LEU A 49 -12.33 1.49 -9.61
N LEU A 50 -12.03 0.93 -10.79
CA LEU A 50 -12.06 -0.53 -10.96
C LEU A 50 -11.02 -1.25 -10.08
N PRO A 51 -9.72 -0.88 -10.06
CA PRO A 51 -8.74 -1.61 -9.26
C PRO A 51 -9.03 -1.59 -7.75
N PRO A 52 -9.39 -0.45 -7.11
CA PRO A 52 -9.82 -0.44 -5.72
C PRO A 52 -11.06 -1.31 -5.45
N LEU A 53 -12.06 -1.29 -6.34
CA LEU A 53 -13.28 -2.10 -6.20
C LEU A 53 -12.97 -3.59 -6.30
N LEU A 54 -12.15 -4.00 -7.26
CA LEU A 54 -11.65 -5.38 -7.33
C LEU A 54 -10.83 -5.74 -6.08
N GLY A 55 -10.03 -4.80 -5.57
CA GLY A 55 -9.31 -4.94 -4.30
C GLY A 55 -10.26 -5.23 -3.14
N ARG A 56 -11.36 -4.48 -3.02
CA ARG A 56 -12.41 -4.73 -2.02
C ARG A 56 -13.01 -6.12 -2.14
N LEU A 57 -13.30 -6.58 -3.35
CA LEU A 57 -13.80 -7.95 -3.58
C LEU A 57 -12.80 -9.02 -3.13
N VAL A 58 -11.50 -8.79 -3.33
CA VAL A 58 -10.45 -9.69 -2.81
C VAL A 58 -10.44 -9.67 -1.27
N LEU A 59 -10.56 -8.49 -0.66
CA LEU A 59 -10.56 -8.30 0.80
C LEU A 59 -11.81 -8.88 1.50
N LEU A 60 -12.91 -9.15 0.78
CA LEU A 60 -14.06 -9.88 1.32
C LEU A 60 -13.69 -11.29 1.82
N ARG A 61 -12.59 -11.87 1.31
CA ARG A 61 -12.04 -13.15 1.80
C ARG A 61 -11.12 -13.00 3.01
N GLY A 62 -11.10 -11.82 3.63
CA GLY A 62 -10.23 -11.46 4.74
C GLY A 62 -8.99 -10.68 4.29
N VAL A 63 -8.59 -9.73 5.12
CA VAL A 63 -7.38 -8.91 4.94
C VAL A 63 -6.16 -9.81 5.15
N PRO A 64 -5.21 -9.91 4.20
CA PRO A 64 -4.02 -10.70 4.42
C PRO A 64 -3.14 -9.98 5.46
N VAL A 65 -2.96 -10.61 6.61
CA VAL A 65 -2.01 -10.23 7.67
C VAL A 65 -1.29 -11.52 8.06
N CYS A 66 0.03 -11.50 8.11
CA CYS A 66 0.81 -12.69 8.42
C CYS A 66 2.22 -12.35 8.91
N ALA A 67 2.73 -13.11 9.87
CA ALA A 67 4.13 -13.02 10.29
C ALA A 67 5.09 -13.62 9.25
N ALA A 68 4.68 -14.72 8.61
CA ALA A 68 5.44 -15.38 7.55
C ALA A 68 4.50 -16.17 6.63
N ALA A 69 4.52 -15.87 5.32
CA ALA A 69 3.81 -16.63 4.29
C ALA A 69 4.73 -16.95 3.11
N ALA A 70 4.76 -18.21 2.70
CA ALA A 70 5.44 -18.66 1.49
C ALA A 70 4.62 -18.28 0.23
N PRO A 71 5.26 -18.26 -0.97
CA PRO A 71 4.55 -18.03 -2.24
C PRO A 71 3.39 -19.00 -2.54
N THR A 72 3.37 -20.16 -1.91
CA THR A 72 2.30 -21.17 -2.03
C THR A 72 1.15 -20.95 -1.06
N ASP A 73 1.23 -19.97 -0.15
CA ASP A 73 0.21 -19.73 0.86
C ASP A 73 -0.86 -18.76 0.35
N ALA A 74 -2.07 -18.88 0.91
CA ALA A 74 -3.20 -18.05 0.51
C ALA A 74 -2.98 -16.56 0.83
N ALA A 75 -2.31 -16.24 1.93
CA ALA A 75 -1.96 -14.86 2.30
C ALA A 75 -1.05 -14.22 1.25
N PHE A 76 0.00 -14.93 0.82
CA PHE A 76 0.91 -14.44 -0.22
C PHE A 76 0.20 -14.26 -1.56
N ARG A 77 -0.62 -15.22 -2.00
CA ARG A 77 -1.39 -15.09 -3.24
C ARG A 77 -2.30 -13.86 -3.25
N ARG A 78 -3.01 -13.64 -2.13
CA ARG A 78 -3.89 -12.47 -1.96
C ARG A 78 -3.10 -11.16 -1.99
N TRP A 79 -2.00 -11.09 -1.22
CA TRP A 79 -1.11 -9.93 -1.24
C TRP A 79 -0.58 -9.66 -2.65
N TRP A 80 -0.08 -10.68 -3.35
CA TRP A 80 0.47 -10.51 -4.69
C TRP A 80 -0.60 -10.00 -5.68
N LEU A 81 -1.81 -10.56 -5.67
CA LEU A 81 -2.92 -10.06 -6.49
C LEU A 81 -3.26 -8.59 -6.18
N LEU A 82 -3.38 -8.24 -4.90
CA LEU A 82 -3.64 -6.87 -4.46
C LEU A 82 -2.50 -5.91 -4.86
N THR A 83 -1.25 -6.37 -4.78
CA THR A 83 -0.08 -5.61 -5.27
C THR A 83 -0.22 -5.36 -6.76
N GLN A 84 -0.55 -6.38 -7.57
CA GLN A 84 -0.72 -6.22 -9.02
C GLN A 84 -1.87 -5.26 -9.40
N LEU A 85 -2.99 -5.26 -8.66
CA LEU A 85 -4.06 -4.29 -8.86
C LEU A 85 -3.60 -2.83 -8.61
N GLN A 86 -2.68 -2.64 -7.67
CA GLN A 86 -2.15 -1.31 -7.29
C GLN A 86 -1.00 -0.84 -8.18
N MET A 87 -0.41 -1.71 -9.01
CA MET A 87 0.80 -1.40 -9.76
C MET A 87 0.73 -0.19 -10.70
N PRO A 88 -0.40 0.11 -11.40
CA PRO A 88 -0.49 1.33 -12.21
C PRO A 88 -0.15 2.58 -11.39
N PHE A 89 -0.68 2.67 -10.17
CA PHE A 89 -0.46 3.78 -9.24
C PHE A 89 0.94 3.75 -8.61
N ASN A 90 1.47 2.56 -8.31
CA ASN A 90 2.83 2.42 -7.78
C ASN A 90 3.91 2.79 -8.80
N ARG A 91 3.64 2.65 -10.10
CA ARG A 91 4.61 2.92 -11.18
C ARG A 91 4.51 4.31 -11.78
N VAL A 92 3.31 4.89 -11.77
CA VAL A 92 3.02 6.19 -12.39
C VAL A 92 2.60 7.16 -11.29
N ALA A 93 3.60 7.76 -10.63
CA ALA A 93 3.39 8.58 -9.43
C ALA A 93 2.42 9.75 -9.64
N VAL A 94 2.38 10.33 -10.85
CA VAL A 94 1.47 11.44 -11.19
C VAL A 94 -0.01 11.10 -10.96
N LEU A 95 -0.40 9.82 -11.08
CA LEU A 95 -1.78 9.41 -10.82
C LEU A 95 -2.19 9.69 -9.37
N GLU A 96 -1.31 9.46 -8.41
CA GLU A 96 -1.62 9.76 -7.01
C GLU A 96 -1.48 11.24 -6.68
N GLU A 97 -0.49 11.93 -7.27
CA GLU A 97 -0.32 13.37 -7.06
C GLU A 97 -1.54 14.16 -7.52
N LEU A 98 -2.20 13.75 -8.62
CA LEU A 98 -3.46 14.36 -9.07
C LEU A 98 -4.56 14.27 -8.00
N LEU A 99 -4.64 13.16 -7.26
CA LEU A 99 -5.60 13.00 -6.17
C LEU A 99 -5.26 13.88 -4.96
N ARG A 100 -3.97 14.19 -4.74
CA ARG A 100 -3.50 15.04 -3.63
C ARG A 100 -3.75 16.54 -3.86
N LEU A 101 -4.02 16.96 -5.10
CA LEU A 101 -4.40 18.34 -5.41
C LEU A 101 -5.75 18.75 -4.79
N VAL A 102 -6.64 17.78 -4.55
CA VAL A 102 -7.95 18.02 -3.95
C VAL A 102 -7.93 17.56 -2.49
N PRO A 103 -8.09 18.47 -1.51
CA PRO A 103 -8.08 18.10 -0.09
C PRO A 103 -9.05 16.96 0.22
N GLY A 104 -8.57 15.93 0.91
CA GLY A 104 -9.35 14.77 1.31
C GLY A 104 -9.62 13.73 0.21
N LEU A 105 -9.47 14.06 -1.08
CA LEU A 105 -9.76 13.13 -2.18
C LEU A 105 -8.81 11.92 -2.17
N TYR A 106 -7.51 12.14 -1.96
CA TYR A 106 -6.56 11.04 -1.81
C TYR A 106 -6.91 10.13 -0.63
N SER A 107 -7.25 10.69 0.54
CA SER A 107 -7.70 9.91 1.70
C SER A 107 -8.97 9.10 1.41
N LEU A 108 -9.95 9.69 0.72
CA LEU A 108 -11.18 9.00 0.30
C LEU A 108 -10.85 7.83 -0.64
N TRP A 109 -9.95 8.04 -1.60
CA TRP A 109 -9.52 7.01 -2.54
C TRP A 109 -8.74 5.89 -1.84
N LEU A 110 -7.87 6.21 -0.87
CA LEU A 110 -7.23 5.20 -0.01
C LEU A 110 -8.27 4.40 0.79
N ASN A 111 -9.30 5.08 1.31
CA ASN A 111 -10.40 4.39 1.97
C ASN A 111 -11.14 3.48 1.00
N LEU A 112 -11.31 3.84 -0.28
CA LEU A 112 -11.89 2.93 -1.27
C LEU A 112 -11.07 1.63 -1.43
N TRP A 113 -9.74 1.69 -1.31
CA TRP A 113 -8.87 0.51 -1.30
C TRP A 113 -8.99 -0.38 -0.05
N GLY A 114 -9.59 0.09 1.04
CA GLY A 114 -9.67 -0.65 2.31
C GLY A 114 -8.90 -0.02 3.46
N ALA A 115 -8.23 1.11 3.24
CA ALA A 115 -7.57 1.85 4.31
C ALA A 115 -8.57 2.40 5.34
N ARG A 116 -8.05 2.83 6.49
CA ARG A 116 -8.76 3.63 7.50
C ARG A 116 -8.01 4.94 7.69
N VAL A 117 -8.22 5.89 6.77
CA VAL A 117 -7.49 7.15 6.71
C VAL A 117 -8.45 8.32 6.91
N SER A 118 -8.11 9.22 7.84
CA SER A 118 -8.86 10.45 8.05
C SER A 118 -8.80 11.38 6.83
N LEU A 119 -9.93 12.01 6.49
CA LEU A 119 -9.99 13.05 5.48
C LEU A 119 -9.22 14.33 5.89
N MET A 120 -8.90 14.48 7.18
CA MET A 120 -8.10 15.58 7.73
C MET A 120 -6.58 15.30 7.72
N THR A 121 -6.14 14.26 6.99
CA THR A 121 -4.72 13.97 6.82
C THR A 121 -4.11 14.92 5.80
N PHE A 122 -3.02 15.58 6.15
CA PHE A 122 -2.22 16.33 5.19
C PHE A 122 -1.24 15.40 4.48
N TRP A 123 -1.27 15.43 3.14
CA TRP A 123 -0.37 14.65 2.28
C TRP A 123 0.54 15.59 1.51
N SER A 124 1.85 15.44 1.71
CA SER A 124 2.83 16.08 0.84
C SER A 124 3.08 15.26 -0.44
N ARG A 125 3.99 15.76 -1.28
CA ARG A 125 4.39 15.14 -2.54
C ARG A 125 5.22 13.86 -2.35
N ASP A 126 5.20 12.99 -3.34
CA ASP A 126 6.06 11.81 -3.46
C ASP A 126 5.93 10.80 -2.31
N VAL A 127 4.79 10.77 -1.61
CA VAL A 127 4.54 9.77 -0.57
C VAL A 127 4.34 8.40 -1.23
N LEU A 128 5.07 7.41 -0.74
CA LEU A 128 4.99 6.03 -1.22
C LEU A 128 4.12 5.20 -0.27
N ILE A 129 3.07 4.57 -0.81
CA ILE A 129 2.21 3.63 -0.07
C ILE A 129 2.12 2.33 -0.89
N SER A 130 2.63 1.22 -0.36
CA SER A 130 2.63 -0.07 -1.08
C SER A 130 1.33 -0.86 -0.86
N GLU A 131 0.86 -0.97 0.39
CA GLU A 131 -0.36 -1.71 0.76
C GLU A 131 -1.40 -0.76 1.34
N ARG A 132 -2.17 -0.12 0.45
CA ARG A 132 -3.18 0.87 0.85
C ARG A 132 -4.19 0.31 1.85
N TYR A 133 -4.57 -0.96 1.69
CA TYR A 133 -5.54 -1.64 2.54
C TYR A 133 -5.03 -2.01 3.95
N LEU A 134 -3.75 -1.77 4.26
CA LEU A 134 -3.15 -2.03 5.58
C LEU A 134 -2.75 -0.75 6.32
N LEU A 135 -3.35 0.37 5.93
CA LEU A 135 -3.02 1.67 6.48
C LEU A 135 -4.14 2.18 7.41
N THR A 136 -3.75 2.56 8.62
CA THR A 136 -4.61 3.28 9.57
C THR A 136 -3.97 4.63 9.91
N ILE A 137 -4.66 5.72 9.59
CA ILE A 137 -4.22 7.10 9.84
C ILE A 137 -5.36 7.88 10.48
N GLU A 138 -5.12 8.34 11.69
CA GLU A 138 -6.07 9.11 12.48
C GLU A 138 -6.09 10.60 12.10
N PRO A 139 -7.06 11.39 12.60
CA PRO A 139 -7.19 12.81 12.25
C PRO A 139 -5.97 13.67 12.63
N GLY A 140 -5.73 14.71 11.83
CA GLY A 140 -4.68 15.71 12.09
C GLY A 140 -3.27 15.24 11.77
N VAL A 141 -3.09 14.05 11.19
CA VAL A 141 -1.77 13.54 10.81
C VAL A 141 -1.19 14.35 9.65
N THR A 142 0.11 14.66 9.75
CA THR A 142 0.87 15.32 8.68
C THR A 142 1.91 14.36 8.11
N VAL A 143 1.79 14.06 6.82
CA VAL A 143 2.75 13.23 6.10
C VAL A 143 3.59 14.12 5.20
N ALA A 144 4.85 14.37 5.58
CA ALA A 144 5.77 15.17 4.77
C ALA A 144 6.24 14.43 3.51
N GLY A 145 7.02 15.11 2.68
CA GLY A 145 7.40 14.60 1.37
C GLY A 145 8.24 13.33 1.44
N GLN A 146 8.12 12.48 0.42
CA GLN A 146 8.97 11.27 0.26
C GLN A 146 8.88 10.28 1.42
N VAL A 147 7.80 10.30 2.22
CA VAL A 147 7.58 9.32 3.28
C VAL A 147 7.22 7.97 2.68
N GLY A 148 7.82 6.90 3.19
CA GLY A 148 7.51 5.53 2.81
C GLY A 148 6.63 4.83 3.84
N LEU A 149 5.42 4.41 3.44
CA LEU A 149 4.50 3.61 4.26
C LEU A 149 4.37 2.22 3.64
N ILE A 150 5.17 1.28 4.14
CA ILE A 150 5.34 -0.05 3.55
C ILE A 150 4.88 -1.10 4.55
N ALA A 151 3.75 -1.75 4.28
CA ALA A 151 3.14 -2.69 5.22
C ALA A 151 3.60 -4.14 5.02
N HIS A 152 4.60 -4.37 4.16
CA HIS A 152 5.16 -5.69 3.88
C HIS A 152 6.69 -5.73 3.97
N LEU A 153 7.21 -6.94 4.16
CA LEU A 153 8.61 -7.29 3.97
C LEU A 153 8.65 -8.65 3.30
N VAL A 154 9.40 -8.77 2.21
CA VAL A 154 9.66 -10.04 1.53
C VAL A 154 11.15 -10.32 1.63
N ALA A 155 11.52 -11.34 2.39
CA ALA A 155 12.90 -11.70 2.65
C ALA A 155 13.06 -13.23 2.77
N PRO A 156 14.25 -13.79 2.47
CA PRO A 156 14.53 -15.17 2.78
C PRO A 156 14.54 -15.39 4.30
N ASP A 157 13.99 -16.51 4.77
CA ASP A 157 14.16 -16.98 6.15
C ASP A 157 15.52 -17.65 6.37
N GLU A 158 15.76 -18.18 7.57
CA GLU A 158 16.99 -18.87 7.94
C GLU A 158 17.29 -20.09 7.04
N SER A 159 16.26 -20.69 6.44
CA SER A 159 16.40 -21.80 5.49
C SER A 159 16.66 -21.34 4.04
N GLY A 160 16.63 -20.03 3.80
CA GLY A 160 16.76 -19.42 2.48
C GLY A 160 15.45 -19.35 1.69
N GLU A 161 14.31 -19.67 2.30
CA GLU A 161 13.00 -19.64 1.65
C GLU A 161 12.38 -18.26 1.73
N LEU A 162 11.84 -17.76 0.60
CA LEU A 162 11.17 -16.47 0.56
C LEU A 162 9.93 -16.47 1.46
N ARG A 163 9.89 -15.56 2.44
CA ARG A 163 8.74 -15.32 3.31
C ARG A 163 8.25 -13.90 3.18
N LEU A 164 6.93 -13.76 3.11
CA LEU A 164 6.20 -12.52 3.23
C LEU A 164 5.80 -12.31 4.70
N GLN A 165 6.24 -11.19 5.26
CA GLN A 165 5.69 -10.59 6.46
C GLN A 165 4.78 -9.42 6.04
N LEU A 166 3.59 -9.34 6.62
CA LEU A 166 2.57 -8.39 6.22
C LEU A 166 1.78 -7.95 7.45
N ALA A 167 1.89 -6.68 7.83
CA ALA A 167 1.25 -6.16 9.04
C ALA A 167 0.89 -4.67 8.91
N PRO A 168 -0.24 -4.23 9.50
CA PRO A 168 -0.71 -2.85 9.36
C PRO A 168 0.29 -1.78 9.81
N VAL A 169 0.27 -0.64 9.13
CA VAL A 169 0.95 0.58 9.55
C VAL A 169 -0.08 1.50 10.20
N VAL A 170 0.22 1.98 11.42
CA VAL A 170 -0.68 2.81 12.21
C VAL A 170 -0.04 4.16 12.52
N ILE A 171 -0.73 5.25 12.22
CA ILE A 171 -0.30 6.61 12.55
C ILE A 171 -1.44 7.25 13.34
N GLU A 172 -1.20 7.49 14.62
CA GLU A 172 -2.20 7.99 15.56
C GLU A 172 -2.38 9.52 15.47
N ALA A 173 -3.45 10.02 16.08
CA ALA A 173 -3.94 11.38 15.87
C ALA A 173 -2.87 12.46 16.10
N GLY A 174 -2.84 13.45 15.21
CA GLY A 174 -1.93 14.59 15.30
C GLY A 174 -0.44 14.27 15.12
N ALA A 175 -0.06 13.01 14.84
CA ALA A 175 1.33 12.66 14.59
C ALA A 175 1.87 13.29 13.30
N MET A 176 3.17 13.54 13.27
CA MET A 176 3.86 14.14 12.13
C MET A 176 4.98 13.23 11.65
N LEU A 177 5.00 12.94 10.35
CA LEU A 177 6.06 12.19 9.71
C LEU A 177 6.98 13.14 8.96
N GLY A 178 8.24 13.24 9.39
CA GLY A 178 9.26 14.06 8.74
C GLY A 178 9.60 13.59 7.34
N ILE A 179 10.14 14.49 6.51
CA ILE A 179 10.50 14.22 5.12
C ILE A 179 11.43 13.00 5.02
N ARG A 180 11.22 12.12 4.04
CA ARG A 180 12.02 10.88 3.84
C ARG A 180 12.04 9.91 5.02
N SER A 181 11.14 10.07 6.00
CA SER A 181 10.93 9.05 7.03
C SER A 181 10.24 7.81 6.44
N GLY A 182 10.26 6.69 7.15
CA GLY A 182 9.70 5.44 6.63
C GLY A 182 9.22 4.50 7.72
N LEU A 183 8.13 3.80 7.46
CA LEU A 183 7.50 2.84 8.35
C LEU A 183 7.40 1.48 7.64
N GLY A 184 7.93 0.43 8.27
CA GLY A 184 7.80 -0.95 7.82
C GLY A 184 6.54 -1.66 8.35
N PRO A 185 6.37 -2.97 8.06
CA PRO A 185 5.22 -3.75 8.51
C PRO A 185 5.04 -3.71 10.03
N GLY A 186 3.82 -3.47 10.49
CA GLY A 186 3.50 -3.46 11.92
C GLY A 186 4.01 -2.24 12.68
N CYS A 187 4.47 -1.20 11.98
CA CYS A 187 4.97 0.01 12.63
C CYS A 187 3.85 0.91 13.16
N ARG A 188 4.17 1.67 14.21
CA ARG A 188 3.27 2.67 14.78
C ARG A 188 3.97 4.00 15.10
N VAL A 189 3.34 5.13 14.78
CA VAL A 189 3.73 6.42 15.35
C VAL A 189 2.59 6.87 16.26
N PHE A 190 2.93 7.13 17.53
CA PHE A 190 1.93 7.43 18.57
C PHE A 190 1.41 8.86 18.48
N ALA A 191 0.26 9.11 19.11
CA ALA A 191 -0.45 10.38 18.99
C ALA A 191 0.43 11.58 19.35
N GLY A 192 0.36 12.64 18.54
CA GLY A 192 1.11 13.89 18.74
C GLY A 192 2.63 13.77 18.56
N GLU A 193 3.17 12.59 18.24
CA GLU A 193 4.60 12.40 18.07
C GLU A 193 5.11 12.95 16.73
N LEU A 194 6.35 13.44 16.74
CA LEU A 194 7.11 13.76 15.53
C LEU A 194 8.11 12.64 15.24
N LEU A 195 7.89 11.90 14.16
CA LEU A 195 8.94 11.03 13.60
C LEU A 195 9.92 11.91 12.80
N PRO A 196 11.20 12.02 13.20
CA PRO A 196 12.13 12.92 12.55
C PRO A 196 12.38 12.58 11.08
N ALA A 197 12.78 13.58 10.29
CA ALA A 197 13.16 13.41 8.90
C ALA A 197 14.22 12.31 8.72
N GLY A 198 14.09 11.52 7.66
CA GLY A 198 15.01 10.42 7.34
C GLY A 198 14.99 9.23 8.31
N ARG A 199 14.15 9.24 9.36
CA ARG A 199 14.07 8.13 10.30
C ARG A 199 13.28 6.97 9.70
N LEU A 200 13.88 5.79 9.68
CA LEU A 200 13.23 4.55 9.28
C LEU A 200 12.88 3.71 10.52
N LEU A 201 11.62 3.31 10.64
CA LEU A 201 11.15 2.36 11.64
C LEU A 201 11.17 0.95 11.04
N PRO A 202 11.99 0.03 11.58
CA PRO A 202 11.99 -1.37 11.16
C PRO A 202 10.69 -2.07 11.58
N PRO A 203 10.40 -3.26 11.00
CA PRO A 203 9.21 -4.03 11.32
C PRO A 203 8.91 -4.15 12.82
N HIS A 204 7.63 -4.03 13.18
CA HIS A 204 7.13 -4.15 14.55
C HIS A 204 7.83 -3.21 15.55
N THR A 205 8.08 -1.96 15.13
CA THR A 205 8.56 -0.91 16.03
C THR A 205 7.64 0.30 16.05
N GLY A 206 7.64 1.00 17.18
CA GLY A 206 6.88 2.20 17.40
C GLY A 206 7.78 3.42 17.60
N TRP A 207 7.22 4.61 17.46
CA TRP A 207 7.87 5.87 17.85
C TRP A 207 7.03 6.57 18.92
N ARG A 208 7.56 6.63 20.15
CA ARG A 208 6.89 7.14 21.35
C ARG A 208 7.91 7.86 22.23
N ASP A 209 7.53 8.98 22.84
CA ASP A 209 8.38 9.78 23.71
C ASP A 209 9.71 10.17 23.03
N GLY A 210 9.68 10.47 21.72
CA GLY A 210 10.87 10.81 20.95
C GLY A 210 11.87 9.67 20.75
N ARG A 211 11.48 8.41 20.99
CA ARG A 211 12.35 7.24 20.85
C ARG A 211 11.65 6.07 20.15
N LYS A 212 12.47 5.19 19.59
CA LYS A 212 12.00 3.92 19.02
C LYS A 212 11.69 2.93 20.14
N VAL A 213 10.51 2.32 20.10
CA VAL A 213 10.07 1.26 21.01
C VAL A 213 9.79 -0.04 20.24
N ARG A 214 9.95 -1.19 20.87
CA ARG A 214 9.54 -2.48 20.27
C ARG A 214 8.04 -2.67 20.47
N LEU A 215 7.36 -3.13 19.43
CA LEU A 215 5.95 -3.52 19.51
C LEU A 215 5.84 -5.04 19.45
N PRO A 216 4.74 -5.61 19.95
CA PRO A 216 4.44 -7.02 19.72
C PRO A 216 4.40 -7.31 18.22
N SER A 217 4.98 -8.44 17.81
CA SER A 217 4.68 -8.99 16.49
C SER A 217 3.21 -9.37 16.46
N VAL A 218 2.57 -9.22 15.30
CA VAL A 218 1.23 -9.79 15.11
C VAL A 218 1.39 -11.30 15.23
N GLU A 219 0.79 -11.89 16.26
CA GLU A 219 0.69 -13.35 16.36
C GLU A 219 -0.17 -13.84 15.20
N PRO A 220 0.22 -14.92 14.50
CA PRO A 220 -0.65 -15.52 13.50
C PRO A 220 -1.92 -16.02 14.19
N GLU A 221 -3.09 -15.55 13.71
CA GLU A 221 -4.38 -16.18 14.00
C GLU A 221 -4.42 -17.63 13.49
#